data_AF-A0A7V2NGB8-F1
#
_entry.id   AF-A0A7V2NGB8-F1
#
_cell.length_a   1.000
_cell.length_b   1.000
_cell.length_c   1.000
_cell.angle_alpha   90.00
_cell.angle_beta   90.00
_cell.angle_gamma   90.00
#
_symmetry.space_group_name_H-M   'P 1'
#
loop_
_entity.id
_entity.type
_entity.pdbx_description
1 polymer ?
#
loop_
_entity_poly.entity_id
_entity_poly.type
_entity_poly.pdbx_seq_one_letter_code
_entity_poly.pdbx_strand_id
1 'polypeptide(L)' 'MGHDDKAKTKILQMITRSDWAGGQKVLYSIVYGLKKYYPDEFEVEVACGPENGMLIQELEKIGVKVH' A
#
# COMPACT_ATOMS: atom_id res chain seq x y z
N MET A 1 22.88 -21.67 7.26
CA MET A 1 23.14 -20.20 7.36
C MET A 1 21.81 -19.56 7.67
N GLY A 2 21.73 -18.89 8.83
CA GLY A 2 20.46 -18.46 9.43
C GLY A 2 19.69 -17.50 8.54
N HIS A 3 18.39 -17.76 8.39
CA HIS A 3 17.43 -16.68 8.16
C HIS A 3 17.48 -15.84 9.44
N ASP A 4 18.22 -14.74 9.43
CA ASP A 4 17.90 -13.66 10.34
C ASP A 4 16.50 -13.19 9.96
N ASP A 5 15.54 -13.39 10.87
CA ASP A 5 14.19 -12.83 10.82
C ASP A 5 14.33 -11.30 10.95
N LYS A 6 14.81 -10.64 9.89
CA LYS A 6 14.83 -9.18 9.83
C LYS A 6 13.37 -8.73 9.82
N ALA A 7 12.97 -8.07 10.90
CA ALA A 7 11.64 -7.48 11.00
C ALA A 7 11.38 -6.59 9.77
N LYS A 8 10.22 -6.80 9.13
CA LYS A 8 9.81 -6.02 7.96
C LYS A 8 9.72 -4.53 8.32
N THR A 9 10.15 -3.67 7.41
CA THR A 9 9.97 -2.23 7.56
C THR A 9 8.49 -1.91 7.34
N LYS A 10 7.86 -1.30 8.35
CA LYS A 10 6.44 -0.93 8.31
C LYS A 10 6.27 0.45 7.71
N ILE A 11 5.39 0.58 6.72
CA ILE A 11 5.12 1.81 5.99
C ILE A 11 3.61 2.11 6.05
N LEU A 12 3.27 3.31 6.52
CA LEU A 12 1.93 3.87 6.39
C LEU A 12 1.95 4.97 5.33
N GLN A 13 1.25 4.75 4.21
CA GLN A 13 1.01 5.77 3.20
C GLN A 13 -0.30 6.50 3.51
N MET A 14 -0.29 7.83 3.45
CA MET A 14 -1.48 8.64 3.72
C MET A 14 -1.86 9.46 2.49
N ILE A 15 -3.13 9.45 2.13
CA ILE A 15 -3.68 10.31 1.09
C ILE A 15 -5.07 10.81 1.47
N THR A 16 -5.37 12.09 1.21
CA THR A 16 -6.61 12.71 1.71
C THR A 16 -7.87 12.24 0.99
N ARG A 17 -7.77 11.79 -0.27
CA ARG A 17 -8.91 11.36 -1.09
C ARG A 17 -8.64 9.96 -1.64
N SER A 18 -9.69 9.14 -1.74
CA SER A 18 -9.62 7.78 -2.29
C SER A 18 -10.20 7.66 -3.69
N ASP A 19 -10.37 8.79 -4.40
CA ASP A 19 -10.68 8.86 -5.82
C ASP A 19 -9.56 8.27 -6.70
N TRP A 20 -9.77 8.25 -8.02
CA TRP A 20 -8.81 7.66 -8.97
C TRP A 20 -8.07 8.71 -9.82
N ALA A 21 -7.60 9.77 -9.16
CA ALA A 21 -6.81 10.82 -9.78
C ALA A 21 -5.31 10.46 -9.84
N GLY A 22 -4.50 11.42 -10.30
CA GLY A 22 -3.06 11.20 -10.54
C GLY A 22 -2.31 10.76 -9.28
N GLY A 23 -2.57 11.40 -8.14
CA GLY A 23 -1.91 11.08 -6.87
C GLY A 23 -2.16 9.65 -6.41
N GLN A 24 -3.40 9.18 -6.54
CA GLN A 24 -3.82 7.84 -6.13
C GLN A 24 -3.24 6.76 -7.04
N LYS A 25 -3.13 7.02 -8.36
CA LYS A 25 -2.46 6.12 -9.29
C LYS A 25 -0.97 5.98 -9.02
N VAL A 26 -0.30 7.08 -8.65
CA VAL A 26 1.11 7.05 -8.24
C VAL A 26 1.26 6.26 -6.94
N LEU A 27 0.44 6.55 -5.92
CA LEU A 27 0.43 5.81 -4.67
C LEU A 27 0.22 4.31 -4.91
N TYR A 28 -0.79 3.94 -5.69
CA TYR A 28 -1.05 2.55 -6.06
C TYR A 28 0.17 1.89 -6.71
N SER A 29 0.84 2.58 -7.63
CA SER A 29 2.02 2.05 -8.33
C SER A 29 3.19 1.79 -7.37
N ILE A 30 3.40 2.68 -6.40
CA ILE A 30 4.42 2.52 -5.36
C ILE A 30 4.09 1.31 -4.47
N VAL A 31 2.87 1.25 -3.95
CA VAL A 31 2.42 0.17 -3.07
C VAL A 31 2.48 -1.18 -3.78
N TYR A 32 2.00 -1.25 -5.02
CA TYR A 32 2.09 -2.44 -5.86
C TYR A 32 3.54 -2.88 -6.08
N GLY A 33 4.43 -1.94 -6.39
CA GLY A 33 5.86 -2.22 -6.58
C GLY A 33 6.50 -2.80 -5.33
N LEU A 34 6.29 -2.16 -4.16
CA LEU A 34 6.80 -2.66 -2.89
C LEU A 34 6.33 -4.07 -2.59
N LYS A 35 5.02 -4.32 -2.75
CA LYS A 35 4.43 -5.63 -2.48
C LYS A 35 4.90 -6.72 -3.45
N LYS A 36 5.08 -6.38 -4.72
CA LYS A 36 5.46 -7.34 -5.76
C LYS A 36 6.93 -7.71 -5.71
N TYR A 37 7.80 -6.72 -5.51
CA TYR A 37 9.25 -6.90 -5.66
C TYR A 37 9.97 -7.07 -4.31
N TYR A 38 9.37 -6.61 -3.22
CA TYR A 38 9.98 -6.63 -1.88
C TYR A 38 9.01 -7.12 -0.78
N PRO A 39 8.26 -8.24 -0.99
CA PRO A 39 7.23 -8.70 -0.06
C PRO A 39 7.77 -9.11 1.32
N ASP A 40 9.02 -9.53 1.39
CA ASP A 40 9.68 -9.99 2.62
C ASP A 40 10.42 -8.88 3.37
N GLU A 41 10.54 -7.70 2.76
CA GLU A 41 11.25 -6.55 3.33
C GLU A 41 10.30 -5.48 3.86
N PHE A 42 9.12 -5.31 3.24
CA PHE A 42 8.16 -4.25 3.59
C PHE A 42 6.77 -4.77 3.92
N GLU A 43 6.16 -4.15 4.93
CA GLU A 43 4.74 -4.27 5.25
C GLU A 43 4.09 -2.90 5.03
N VAL A 44 3.14 -2.81 4.10
CA VAL A 44 2.57 -1.53 3.65
C VAL A 44 1.07 -1.48 3.97
N GLU A 45 0.67 -0.40 4.63
CA GLU A 45 -0.72 -0.03 4.89
C GLU A 45 -1.02 1.35 4.28
N VAL A 46 -2.28 1.63 3.97
CA VAL A 46 -2.72 2.93 3.41
C VAL A 46 -3.83 3.50 4.27
N ALA A 47 -3.73 4.77 4.67
CA ALA A 47 -4.83 5.52 5.26
C ALA A 47 -5.37 6.51 4.23
N CYS A 48 -6.68 6.47 3.97
CA CYS A 48 -7.28 7.37 2.99
C CYS A 48 -8.66 7.89 3.39
N GLY A 49 -8.99 9.11 2.91
CA GLY A 49 -10.30 9.69 3.16
C GLY A 49 -11.44 8.87 2.55
N PRO A 50 -12.66 8.96 3.10
CA PRO A 50 -13.79 8.10 2.72
C PRO A 50 -14.40 8.39 1.35
N GLU A 51 -13.94 9.43 0.63
CA GLU A 51 -14.57 9.92 -0.59
C GLU A 51 -14.07 9.21 -1.87
N ASN A 52 -15.02 8.66 -2.66
CA ASN A 52 -14.82 8.11 -4.02
C ASN A 52 -13.92 6.86 -4.11
N GLY A 53 -14.02 5.93 -3.15
CA GLY A 53 -13.18 4.75 -2.85
C GLY A 53 -12.74 3.74 -3.93
N MET A 54 -12.51 4.16 -5.17
CA MET A 54 -11.89 3.31 -6.20
C MET A 54 -10.46 2.93 -5.81
N LEU A 55 -9.70 3.83 -5.18
CA LEU A 55 -8.38 3.48 -4.66
C LEU A 55 -8.45 2.36 -3.62
N ILE A 56 -9.46 2.40 -2.73
CA ILE A 56 -9.67 1.40 -1.68
C ILE A 56 -9.85 0.03 -2.32
N GLN A 57 -10.76 -0.09 -3.29
CA GLN A 57 -11.05 -1.34 -3.99
C GLN A 57 -9.80 -1.92 -4.68
N GLU A 58 -8.99 -1.08 -5.33
CA GLU A 58 -7.78 -1.53 -6.02
C GLU A 58 -6.70 -2.01 -5.03
N LEU A 59 -6.55 -1.33 -3.88
CA LEU A 59 -5.62 -1.73 -2.81
C LEU A 59 -6.05 -3.04 -2.14
N GLU A 60 -7.35 -3.21 -1.87
CA GLU A 60 -7.91 -4.43 -1.28
C GLU A 60 -7.73 -5.64 -2.20
N LYS A 61 -7.91 -5.47 -3.53
CA LYS A 61 -7.67 -6.53 -4.52
C LYS A 61 -6.25 -7.08 -4.49
N ILE A 62 -5.27 -6.22 -4.19
CA ILE A 62 -3.87 -6.64 -4.03
C ILE A 62 -3.53 -6.98 -2.57
N GLY A 63 -4.51 -7.04 -1.68
CA GLY A 63 -4.38 -7.43 -0.27
C GLY A 63 -3.65 -6.42 0.61
N VAL A 64 -3.72 -5.13 0.28
CA VAL A 64 -3.17 -4.06 1.11
C VAL A 64 -4.24 -3.65 2.12
N LYS A 65 -3.83 -3.45 3.37
CA LYS A 65 -4.72 -3.01 4.43
C LYS A 65 -4.96 -1.51 4.32
N VAL A 66 -6.24 -1.12 4.37
CA VAL A 66 -6.69 0.28 4.24
C VAL A 66 -7.39 0.73 5.52
N HIS A 67 -7.19 2.00 5.91
CA HIS A 67 -7.83 2.67 7.04
C HIS A 67 -8.58 3.93 6.60
#